data_AF-A0A7S2TXK2-F1
#
_entry.id   AF-A0A7S2TXK2-F1
#
_cell.length_a   1.000
_cell.length_b   1.000
_cell.length_c   1.000
_cell.angle_alpha   90.00
_cell.angle_beta   90.00
_cell.angle_gamma   90.00
#
_symmetry.space_group_name_H-M   'P 1'
#
loop_
_entity.id
_entity.type
_entity.pdbx_description
1 polymer ?
#
loop_
_entity_poly.entity_id
_entity_poly.type
_entity_poly.pdbx_seq_one_letter_code
_entity_poly.pdbx_strand_id
1 'polypeptide(L)'
;ELAKTPEANIIKLPNISASVPQLVAAIAELQGKGYALPDYPAEPKTAEEEEVKARYAKVLGSAVNPVLREGNSDRRVAKPVKEYAQANPHRLGKWSSDCKSHVAHMSEGDYYATEQSAAVGSACEVS
;
A
#
# COMPACT_ATOMS: atom_id res chain seq x y z
N GLU A 1 -16.78 -8.51 -1.07
CA GLU A 1 -18.13 -8.93 -0.69
C GLU A 1 -18.53 -8.47 0.71
N LEU A 2 -18.06 -9.08 1.80
CA LEU A 2 -18.51 -8.70 3.16
C LEU A 2 -18.41 -7.20 3.46
N ALA A 3 -17.29 -6.53 3.12
CA ALA A 3 -17.11 -5.09 3.36
C ALA A 3 -18.12 -4.18 2.65
N LYS A 4 -18.90 -4.71 1.70
CA LYS A 4 -19.96 -4.01 0.95
C LYS A 4 -21.35 -4.26 1.54
N THR A 5 -21.46 -5.01 2.63
CA THR A 5 -22.74 -5.30 3.29
C THR A 5 -22.86 -4.55 4.61
N PRO A 6 -24.09 -4.21 5.06
CA PRO A 6 -24.30 -3.51 6.34
C PRO A 6 -23.83 -4.30 7.57
N GLU A 7 -23.72 -5.62 7.47
CA GLU A 7 -23.33 -6.52 8.56
C GLU A 7 -21.81 -6.58 8.77
N ALA A 8 -21.03 -5.90 7.94
CA ALA A 8 -19.57 -5.90 8.02
C ALA A 8 -19.07 -5.35 9.36
N ASN A 9 -18.43 -6.21 10.16
CA ASN A 9 -17.69 -5.82 11.35
C ASN A 9 -16.28 -6.45 11.28
N ILE A 10 -15.29 -5.65 10.89
CA ILE A 10 -13.95 -6.12 10.55
C ILE A 10 -12.91 -5.38 11.38
N ILE A 11 -12.13 -6.11 12.17
CA ILE A 11 -10.93 -5.59 12.85
C ILE A 11 -9.70 -5.98 12.01
N LYS A 12 -9.10 -5.00 11.35
CA LYS A 12 -7.96 -5.23 10.44
C LYS A 12 -6.62 -4.95 11.14
N LEU A 13 -5.81 -5.99 11.31
CA LEU A 13 -4.41 -5.88 11.78
C LEU A 13 -3.46 -5.51 10.62
N PRO A 14 -2.25 -4.99 10.89
CA PRO A 14 -1.22 -4.82 9.86
C PRO A 14 -0.92 -6.12 9.10
N ASN A 15 -0.64 -6.03 7.79
CA ASN A 15 -0.25 -7.16 6.95
C ASN A 15 0.88 -6.75 5.99
N ILE A 16 1.51 -7.73 5.34
CA ILE A 16 2.56 -7.51 4.34
C ILE A 16 1.94 -6.98 3.04
N SER A 17 2.50 -5.89 2.53
CA SER A 17 2.37 -5.49 1.13
C SER A 17 3.63 -5.94 0.40
N ALA A 18 3.54 -7.09 -0.28
CA ALA A 18 4.73 -7.84 -0.69
C ALA A 18 5.53 -7.10 -1.76
N SER A 19 6.83 -6.95 -1.52
CA SER A 19 7.82 -6.67 -2.56
C SER A 19 8.15 -7.93 -3.35
N VAL A 20 8.80 -7.80 -4.51
CA VAL A 20 9.22 -8.96 -5.32
C VAL A 20 10.11 -9.94 -4.54
N PRO A 21 11.14 -9.52 -3.78
CA PRO A 21 11.93 -10.45 -2.98
C PRO A 21 11.11 -11.23 -1.94
N GLN A 22 10.14 -10.57 -1.30
CA GLN A 22 9.25 -11.22 -0.33
C GLN A 22 8.33 -12.24 -0.99
N LEU A 23 7.81 -11.93 -2.19
CA LEU A 23 7.00 -12.87 -2.96
C LEU A 23 7.81 -14.12 -3.33
N VAL A 24 9.02 -13.95 -3.88
CA VAL A 24 9.89 -15.06 -4.28
C VAL A 24 10.24 -15.94 -3.08
N ALA A 25 10.55 -15.35 -1.93
CA ALA A 25 10.82 -16.09 -0.70
C ALA A 25 9.60 -16.91 -0.25
N ALA A 26 8.40 -16.34 -0.30
CA ALA A 26 7.18 -17.05 0.06
C ALA A 26 6.85 -18.20 -0.92
N ILE A 27 7.08 -18.01 -2.22
CA ILE A 27 6.93 -19.06 -3.23
C ILE A 27 7.88 -20.22 -2.92
N ALA A 28 9.17 -19.94 -2.70
CA ALA A 28 10.17 -20.94 -2.38
C ALA A 28 9.85 -21.71 -1.08
N GLU A 29 9.42 -21.01 -0.03
CA GLU A 29 9.00 -21.65 1.23
C GLU A 29 7.82 -22.61 1.03
N LEU A 30 6.82 -22.20 0.23
CA LEU A 30 5.64 -23.02 -0.06
C LEU A 30 5.98 -24.20 -0.97
N GLN A 31 6.82 -24.02 -1.98
CA GLN A 31 7.32 -25.13 -2.80
C GLN A 31 8.08 -26.15 -1.95
N GLY A 32 8.90 -25.72 -0.99
CA GLY A 32 9.59 -26.59 -0.04
C GLY A 32 8.64 -27.38 0.88
N LYS A 33 7.39 -26.93 1.04
CA LYS A 33 6.32 -27.63 1.77
C LYS A 33 5.45 -28.52 0.87
N GLY A 34 5.76 -28.63 -0.42
CA GLY A 34 5.06 -29.49 -1.38
C GLY A 34 3.93 -28.81 -2.15
N TYR A 35 3.77 -27.49 -2.07
CA TYR A 35 2.81 -26.77 -2.91
C TYR A 35 3.37 -26.56 -4.32
N ALA A 36 2.68 -27.07 -5.34
CA ALA A 36 3.08 -26.95 -6.74
C ALA A 36 2.77 -25.54 -7.32
N LEU A 37 3.44 -24.52 -6.78
CA LEU A 37 3.36 -23.14 -7.28
C LEU A 37 4.42 -22.90 -8.35
N PRO A 38 4.09 -22.17 -9.45
CA PRO A 38 5.09 -21.75 -10.42
C PRO A 38 6.02 -20.70 -9.81
N ASP A 39 7.26 -20.64 -10.29
CA ASP A 39 8.18 -19.55 -9.94
C ASP A 39 7.67 -18.21 -10.48
N TYR A 40 8.14 -17.10 -9.89
CA TYR A 40 7.84 -15.77 -10.39
C TYR A 40 8.75 -15.42 -11.58
N PRO A 41 8.22 -15.24 -12.81
CA PRO A 41 9.03 -14.91 -13.96
C PRO A 41 9.25 -13.39 -14.01
N ALA A 42 10.41 -12.93 -13.56
CA ALA A 42 10.77 -11.51 -13.59
C ALA A 42 10.77 -10.96 -15.03
N GLU A 43 11.28 -11.76 -15.98
CA GLU A 43 11.33 -11.46 -17.42
C GLU A 43 10.64 -12.58 -18.19
N PRO A 44 9.29 -12.53 -18.34
CA PRO A 44 8.55 -13.57 -19.02
C PRO A 44 8.87 -13.58 -20.53
N LYS A 45 8.98 -14.77 -21.10
CA LYS A 45 9.32 -15.01 -22.52
C LYS A 45 8.23 -15.80 -23.26
N THR A 46 7.28 -16.38 -22.52
CA THR A 46 6.15 -17.12 -23.08
C THR A 46 4.83 -16.57 -22.57
N ALA A 47 3.74 -16.88 -23.29
CA ALA A 47 2.39 -16.47 -22.89
C ALA A 47 2.01 -17.04 -21.52
N GLU A 48 2.46 -18.26 -21.20
CA GLU A 48 2.25 -18.90 -19.90
C GLU A 48 2.99 -18.15 -18.79
N GLU A 49 4.24 -17.72 -19.02
CA GLU A 49 5.00 -16.94 -18.06
C GLU A 49 4.40 -15.53 -17.85
N GLU A 50 3.89 -14.91 -18.92
CA GLU A 50 3.16 -13.64 -18.81
C GLU A 50 1.89 -13.79 -17.97
N GLU A 51 1.14 -14.88 -18.16
CA GLU A 51 -0.05 -15.18 -17.36
C GLU A 51 0.31 -15.38 -15.87
N VAL A 52 1.37 -16.13 -15.59
CA VAL A 52 1.87 -16.34 -14.22
C VAL A 52 2.27 -15.00 -13.59
N LYS A 53 3.03 -14.16 -14.31
CA LYS A 53 3.42 -12.83 -13.85
C LYS A 53 2.20 -11.96 -13.55
N ALA A 54 1.21 -11.96 -14.43
CA ALA A 54 -0.02 -11.19 -14.27
C ALA A 54 -0.83 -11.64 -13.05
N ARG A 55 -0.88 -12.94 -12.76
CA ARG A 55 -1.51 -13.47 -11.55
C ARG A 55 -0.78 -13.05 -10.28
N TYR A 56 0.55 -13.11 -10.27
CA TYR A 56 1.33 -12.64 -9.13
C TYR A 56 1.29 -11.12 -8.95
N ALA A 57 1.18 -10.35 -10.03
CA ALA A 57 1.04 -8.90 -9.96
C ALA A 57 -0.18 -8.46 -9.12
N LYS A 58 -1.26 -9.26 -9.09
CA LYS A 58 -2.46 -9.00 -8.28
C LYS A 58 -2.24 -9.16 -6.78
N VAL A 59 -1.21 -9.90 -6.37
CA VAL A 59 -0.87 -10.14 -4.94
C VAL A 59 0.37 -9.37 -4.48
N LEU A 60 1.03 -8.65 -5.38
CA LEU A 60 2.12 -7.74 -5.06
C LEU A 60 1.59 -6.41 -4.50
N GLY A 61 2.42 -5.76 -3.69
CA GLY A 61 2.12 -4.44 -3.13
C GLY A 61 0.88 -4.41 -2.24
N SER A 62 0.17 -3.29 -2.26
CA SER A 62 -1.01 -3.08 -1.40
C SER A 62 -2.27 -3.72 -1.99
N ALA A 63 -2.32 -5.05 -2.05
CA ALA A 63 -3.47 -5.78 -2.59
C ALA A 63 -4.71 -5.81 -1.66
N VAL A 64 -4.51 -5.68 -0.34
CA VAL A 64 -5.59 -5.84 0.66
C VAL A 64 -6.37 -4.54 0.90
N ASN A 65 -5.67 -3.41 1.09
CA ASN A 65 -6.34 -2.16 1.47
C ASN A 65 -7.37 -1.66 0.45
N PRO A 66 -7.11 -1.69 -0.88
CA PRO A 66 -8.08 -1.26 -1.88
C PRO A 66 -9.36 -2.09 -1.88
N VAL A 67 -9.31 -3.34 -1.41
CA VAL A 67 -10.47 -4.24 -1.35
C VAL A 67 -11.28 -4.04 -0.06
N LEU A 68 -10.63 -3.67 1.04
CA LEU A 68 -11.30 -3.52 2.35
C LEU A 68 -11.80 -2.09 2.64
N ARG A 69 -11.23 -1.07 1.99
CA ARG A 69 -11.52 0.34 2.27
C ARG A 69 -12.67 0.87 1.40
N GLU A 70 -13.86 0.35 1.63
CA GLU A 70 -15.12 0.79 1.00
C GLU A 70 -15.71 2.02 1.72
N GLY A 71 -14.88 3.04 1.98
CA GLY A 71 -15.26 4.23 2.73
C GLY A 71 -14.08 5.15 3.05
N ASN A 72 -14.37 6.23 3.79
CA ASN A 72 -13.38 7.23 4.20
C ASN A 72 -12.62 6.82 5.47
N SER A 73 -11.62 7.61 5.86
CA SER A 73 -10.81 7.36 7.05
C SER A 73 -11.13 8.34 8.19
N ASP A 74 -11.51 7.82 9.36
CA ASP A 74 -11.39 8.53 10.66
C ASP A 74 -10.15 8.01 11.38
N ARG A 75 -9.13 8.87 11.56
CA ARG A 75 -7.87 8.52 12.22
C ARG A 75 -7.53 9.54 13.30
N ARG A 76 -7.48 9.09 14.54
CA ARG A 76 -7.21 9.93 15.73
C ARG A 76 -6.46 9.16 16.81
N VAL A 77 -5.77 9.89 17.68
CA VAL A 77 -5.11 9.32 18.86
C VAL A 77 -6.15 9.09 19.95
N ALA A 78 -6.11 7.92 20.59
CA ALA A 78 -6.98 7.62 21.72
C ALA A 78 -6.61 8.47 22.95
N LYS A 79 -7.61 8.96 23.69
CA LYS A 79 -7.42 9.84 24.87
C LYS A 79 -6.45 9.24 25.91
N PRO A 80 -6.56 7.97 26.33
CA PRO A 80 -5.63 7.38 27.28
C PRO A 80 -4.18 7.33 26.77
N VAL A 81 -3.98 7.11 25.46
CA VAL A 81 -2.64 7.12 24.84
C VAL A 81 -2.04 8.53 24.91
N LYS A 82 -2.86 9.57 24.70
CA LYS A 82 -2.41 10.96 24.80
C LYS A 82 -2.05 11.34 26.23
N GLU A 83 -2.89 10.99 27.21
CA GLU A 83 -2.66 11.25 28.64
C GLU A 83 -1.38 10.53 29.11
N TYR A 84 -1.20 9.27 28.71
CA TYR A 84 0.02 8.52 29.01
C TYR A 84 1.27 9.20 28.42
N ALA A 85 1.22 9.67 27.18
CA ALA A 85 2.34 10.37 26.54
C ALA A 85 2.66 11.74 27.18
N GLN A 86 1.66 12.40 27.80
CA GLN A 86 1.88 13.63 28.58
C GLN A 86 2.56 13.35 29.92
N ALA A 87 2.16 12.28 30.60
CA ALA A 87 2.79 11.83 31.85
C ALA A 87 4.18 11.20 31.63
N ASN A 88 4.42 10.61 30.46
CA ASN A 88 5.64 9.89 30.09
C ASN A 88 6.19 10.45 28.77
N PRO A 89 6.73 11.68 28.76
CA PRO A 89 7.22 12.29 27.53
C PRO A 89 8.37 11.48 26.94
N HIS A 90 8.22 11.06 25.69
CA HIS A 90 9.30 10.44 24.93
C HIS A 90 10.37 11.48 24.58
N ARG A 91 11.59 11.01 24.32
CA ARG A 91 12.71 11.90 23.99
C ARG A 91 12.47 12.56 22.63
N LEU A 92 12.53 13.89 22.62
CA LEU A 92 12.57 14.69 21.40
C LEU A 92 13.98 15.24 21.22
N GLY A 93 14.54 15.10 20.01
CA GLY A 93 15.83 15.69 19.67
C GLY A 93 15.76 17.21 19.73
N LYS A 94 16.79 17.85 20.29
CA LYS A 94 16.90 19.31 20.29
C LYS A 94 17.10 19.82 18.87
N TRP A 95 16.29 20.78 18.46
CA TRP A 95 16.48 21.49 17.20
C TRP A 95 17.48 22.63 17.38
N SER A 96 18.43 22.75 16.44
CA SER A 96 19.37 23.87 16.35
C SER A 96 18.86 24.90 15.34
N SER A 97 19.08 26.17 15.61
CA SER A 97 18.89 27.25 14.63
C SER A 97 19.83 27.11 13.43
N ASP A 98 20.96 26.42 13.60
CA ASP A 98 21.95 26.17 12.54
C ASP A 98 21.63 24.90 11.72
N CYS A 99 20.45 24.30 11.89
CA CYS A 99 20.03 23.11 11.17
C CYS A 99 19.92 23.38 9.67
N LYS A 100 20.66 22.61 8.85
CA LYS A 100 20.66 22.73 7.39
C LYS A 100 19.64 21.81 6.69
N SER A 101 18.95 20.96 7.45
CA SER A 101 17.92 20.08 6.90
C SER A 101 16.78 20.92 6.33
N HIS A 102 16.42 20.65 5.08
CA HIS A 102 15.34 21.32 4.37
C HIS A 102 14.64 20.31 3.46
N VAL A 103 13.42 20.64 3.03
CA VAL A 103 12.74 19.88 1.99
C VAL A 103 13.23 20.39 0.64
N ALA A 104 13.72 19.48 -0.20
CA ALA A 104 13.98 19.74 -1.61
C ALA A 104 12.96 18.97 -2.44
N HIS A 105 12.35 19.65 -3.41
CA HIS A 105 11.39 19.08 -4.34
C HIS A 105 11.63 19.66 -5.74
N MET A 106 11.02 19.05 -6.76
CA MET A 106 11.10 19.58 -8.12
C MET A 106 10.41 20.94 -8.20
N SER A 107 10.97 21.87 -8.96
CA SER A 107 10.38 23.19 -9.23
C SER A 107 9.40 23.19 -10.41
N GLU A 108 9.55 22.22 -11.31
CA GLU A 108 8.74 22.01 -12.51
C GLU A 108 8.89 20.56 -12.99
N GLY A 109 7.99 20.10 -13.87
CA GLY A 109 8.08 18.78 -14.52
C GLY A 109 7.67 17.59 -13.65
N ASP A 110 7.06 17.82 -12.50
CA ASP A 110 6.46 16.78 -11.67
C ASP A 110 4.93 16.71 -11.84
N TYR A 111 4.30 15.76 -11.15
CA TYR A 111 2.83 15.61 -11.20
C TYR A 111 2.08 16.87 -10.76
N TYR A 112 2.63 17.64 -9.79
CA TYR A 112 2.00 18.88 -9.33
C TYR A 112 1.99 19.93 -10.44
N ALA A 113 3.08 20.06 -11.19
CA ALA A 113 3.19 21.03 -12.29
C ALA A 113 2.32 20.68 -13.51
N THR A 114 1.95 19.41 -13.71
CA THR A 114 1.26 18.94 -14.92
C THR A 114 -0.14 18.38 -14.68
N GLU A 115 -0.69 18.49 -13.47
CA GLU A 115 -2.01 17.93 -13.16
C GLU A 115 -3.11 18.59 -14.01
N GLN A 116 -3.94 17.77 -14.64
CA GLN A 116 -5.19 18.18 -15.28
C GLN A 116 -6.31 17.29 -14.74
N SER A 117 -7.48 17.88 -14.50
CA SER A 117 -8.64 17.18 -13.96
C SER A 117 -9.93 17.67 -14.61
N ALA A 118 -10.90 16.78 -14.77
CA ALA A 118 -12.21 17.09 -15.33
C ALA A 118 -13.30 16.42 -14.48
N ALA A 119 -14.36 17.17 -14.18
CA ALA A 119 -15.56 16.63 -13.57
C ALA A 119 -16.48 16.05 -14.65
N VAL A 120 -16.72 14.74 -14.60
CA VAL A 120 -17.54 14.03 -15.59
C VAL A 120 -19.02 14.15 -15.21
N GLY A 121 -19.83 14.80 -16.05
CA GLY A 121 -21.23 15.12 -15.74
C GLY A 121 -22.22 13.96 -15.89
N SER A 122 -21.91 12.97 -16.71
CA SER A 122 -22.71 11.75 -16.91
C SER A 122 -21.80 10.58 -17.29
N ALA A 123 -22.25 9.35 -17.08
CA ALA A 123 -21.49 8.17 -17.48
C ALA A 123 -21.11 8.22 -18.97
N CYS A 124 -19.83 8.04 -19.27
CA CYS A 124 -19.28 7.99 -20.61
C CYS A 124 -18.08 7.04 -20.66
N GLU A 125 -17.69 6.64 -21.87
CA GLU A 125 -16.42 5.96 -22.11
C GLU A 125 -15.38 6.98 -22.56
N VAL A 126 -14.17 6.86 -22.02
CA VAL A 126 -13.01 7.63 -22.44
C VAL A 126 -12.14 6.70 -23.27
N SER A 127 -11.98 7.03 -24.54
CA SER A 127 -11.09 6.36 -25.50
C SER A 127 -9.69 6.94 -25.47
#